data_AF-A0A2R7JTB7-F1
#
_entry.id   AF-A0A2R7JTB7-F1
#
_cell.length_a   1.000
_cell.length_b   1.000
_cell.length_c   1.000
_cell.angle_alpha   90.00
_cell.angle_beta   90.00
_cell.angle_gamma   90.00
#
_symmetry.space_group_name_H-M   'P 1'
#
loop_
_entity.id
_entity.type
_entity.pdbx_description
1 polymer ?
#
loop_
_entity_poly.entity_id
_entity_poly.type
_entity_poly.pdbx_seq_one_letter_code
_entity_poly.pdbx_strand_id
1 'polypeptide(L)'
;GRNDDLFGTNTDLNDSRNSQFANKKDDDKDVITEFFNSHIPWDMTMAYSLTYSNAARENKITGNSIMISANMDITPKWKGGISTGYDFVQKGVTFTQFRFERDLLSWRMAFNWSPLGTNSNWNFFIGIKSGMLSDIKWNKRSTSNR
;
A
#
# COMPACT_ATOMS: atom_id res chain seq x y z
N GLY A 1 2.90 -10.65 -0.85
CA GLY A 1 4.07 -9.79 -0.61
C GLY A 1 4.24 -9.60 0.87
N ARG A 2 5.24 -8.82 1.31
CA ARG A 2 5.33 -8.36 2.71
C ARG A 2 4.17 -7.40 3.00
N ASN A 3 3.69 -7.35 4.24
CA ASN A 3 2.57 -6.46 4.64
C ASN A 3 3.06 -5.04 5.02
N ASP A 4 4.36 -4.80 4.98
CA ASP A 4 5.00 -3.55 5.45
C ASP A 4 5.34 -2.56 4.33
N ASP A 5 5.17 -2.98 3.07
CA ASP A 5 5.40 -2.20 1.86
C ASP A 5 6.76 -1.46 1.81
N LEU A 6 7.75 -1.93 2.59
CA LEU A 6 9.08 -1.31 2.73
C LEU A 6 9.91 -1.32 1.45
N PHE A 7 9.48 -2.07 0.44
CA PHE A 7 10.11 -2.19 -0.88
C PHE A 7 9.12 -1.87 -2.00
N GLY A 8 8.02 -1.21 -1.66
CA GLY A 8 6.87 -1.07 -2.55
C GLY A 8 6.07 -2.36 -2.69
N THR A 9 4.96 -2.25 -3.42
CA THR A 9 4.05 -3.36 -3.69
C THR A 9 4.06 -3.73 -5.16
N ASN A 10 4.12 -5.03 -5.46
CA ASN A 10 3.73 -5.57 -6.76
C ASN A 10 2.20 -5.59 -6.82
N THR A 11 1.61 -4.43 -7.06
CA THR A 11 0.16 -4.28 -7.14
C THR A 11 -0.29 -4.59 -8.56
N ASP A 12 -0.83 -5.79 -8.76
CA ASP A 12 -1.78 -5.98 -9.86
C ASP A 12 -3.01 -5.12 -9.53
N LEU A 13 -3.09 -3.97 -10.21
CA LEU A 13 -4.15 -3.00 -9.99
C LEU A 13 -5.52 -3.53 -10.41
N ASN A 14 -5.59 -4.61 -11.20
CA ASN A 14 -6.86 -5.22 -11.61
C ASN A 14 -7.47 -6.09 -10.50
N ASP A 15 -6.68 -6.61 -9.56
CA ASP A 15 -7.18 -7.44 -8.46
C ASP A 15 -7.78 -6.58 -7.34
N SER A 16 -9.06 -6.79 -7.02
CA SER A 16 -9.76 -6.10 -5.94
C SER A 16 -9.17 -6.38 -4.56
N ARG A 17 -8.52 -7.54 -4.37
CA ARG A 17 -7.92 -7.94 -3.09
C ARG A 17 -6.70 -7.10 -2.73
N ASN A 18 -6.04 -6.50 -3.72
CA ASN A 18 -4.89 -5.62 -3.54
C ASN A 18 -5.29 -4.15 -3.30
N SER A 19 -6.59 -3.86 -3.14
CA SER A 19 -7.11 -2.53 -2.82
C SER A 19 -6.70 -2.08 -1.41
N GLN A 20 -6.30 -0.82 -1.26
CA GLN A 20 -6.06 -0.16 0.03
C GLN A 20 -7.34 -0.04 0.88
N PHE A 21 -8.51 -0.31 0.28
CA PHE A 21 -9.81 -0.36 0.95
C PHE A 21 -10.32 -1.79 1.21
N ALA A 22 -9.58 -2.85 0.86
CA ALA A 22 -10.05 -4.24 0.94
C ALA A 22 -10.52 -4.69 2.34
N ASN A 23 -10.00 -4.05 3.40
CA ASN A 23 -10.38 -4.35 4.79
C ASN A 23 -11.43 -3.38 5.38
N LYS A 24 -11.87 -2.36 4.63
CA LYS A 24 -12.86 -1.38 5.08
C LYS A 24 -14.25 -1.87 4.65
N LYS A 25 -15.16 -2.09 5.61
CA LYS A 25 -16.56 -2.46 5.30
C LYS A 25 -17.28 -1.21 4.75
N ASP A 26 -18.01 -1.35 3.64
CA ASP A 26 -18.72 -0.27 2.93
C ASP A 26 -19.95 0.30 3.70
N ASP A 27 -20.03 0.14 5.02
CA ASP A 27 -21.25 0.37 5.83
C ASP A 27 -21.41 1.79 6.40
N ASP A 28 -20.55 2.74 6.03
CA ASP A 28 -20.66 4.12 6.54
C ASP A 28 -21.47 5.00 5.59
N LYS A 29 -22.72 5.24 5.99
CA LYS A 29 -23.51 6.39 5.53
C LYS A 29 -22.65 7.64 5.68
N ASP A 30 -22.56 8.45 4.62
CA ASP A 30 -21.84 9.74 4.60
C ASP A 30 -22.45 10.70 5.64
N VAL A 31 -22.15 10.53 6.93
CA VAL A 31 -22.52 11.49 7.98
C VAL A 31 -21.42 12.53 8.04
N ILE A 32 -21.63 13.63 7.33
CA ILE A 32 -20.90 14.88 7.56
C ILE A 32 -21.41 15.43 8.90
N THR A 33 -20.90 14.92 10.00
CA THR A 33 -21.14 15.51 11.33
C THR A 33 -19.80 15.79 11.98
N GLU A 34 -19.48 17.08 11.95
CA GLU A 34 -19.04 17.87 13.11
C GLU A 34 -17.94 17.29 13.99
N PHE A 35 -16.81 18.01 13.99
CA PHE A 35 -15.67 17.87 14.90
C PHE A 35 -14.84 16.59 14.70
N PHE A 36 -14.02 16.61 13.65
CA PHE A 36 -12.87 15.71 13.51
C PHE A 36 -11.96 15.84 14.75
N ASN A 37 -12.15 14.93 15.70
CA ASN A 37 -11.17 14.59 16.71
C ASN A 37 -9.99 13.98 15.95
N SER A 38 -8.95 14.77 15.75
CA SER A 38 -7.83 14.49 14.83
C SER A 38 -6.96 13.35 15.36
N HIS A 39 -7.40 12.12 15.13
CA HIS A 39 -6.52 10.96 15.07
C HIS A 39 -6.05 10.88 13.62
N ILE A 40 -4.88 11.46 13.33
CA ILE A 40 -4.39 11.51 11.95
C ILE A 40 -4.09 10.06 11.51
N PRO A 41 -4.81 9.50 10.53
CA PRO A 41 -4.80 8.08 10.21
C PRO A 41 -3.64 7.74 9.25
N TRP A 42 -2.42 7.98 9.69
CA TRP A 42 -1.20 7.59 8.98
C TRP A 42 -0.49 6.47 9.73
N ASP A 43 0.10 5.56 8.97
CA ASP A 43 1.07 4.58 9.45
C ASP A 43 2.40 4.81 8.77
N MET A 44 3.48 4.65 9.52
CA MET A 44 4.84 4.75 8.98
C MET A 44 5.68 3.61 9.53
N THR A 45 6.35 2.91 8.62
CA THR A 45 7.31 1.86 8.92
C THR A 45 8.67 2.27 8.41
N MET A 46 9.70 2.08 9.24
CA MET A 46 11.09 2.35 8.90
C MET A 46 11.93 1.12 9.17
N ALA A 47 12.85 0.81 8.26
CA ALA A 47 13.85 -0.23 8.43
C ALA A 47 15.24 0.31 8.10
N TYR A 48 16.20 0.07 8.98
CA TYR A 48 17.58 0.49 8.84
C TYR A 48 18.50 -0.75 8.87
N SER A 49 19.50 -0.78 8.00
CA SER A 49 20.46 -1.88 7.88
C SER A 49 21.88 -1.35 7.77
N LEU A 50 22.79 -1.91 8.57
CA LEU A 50 24.21 -1.59 8.56
C LEU A 50 25.02 -2.90 8.51
N THR A 51 25.87 -3.02 7.49
CA THR A 51 26.72 -4.19 7.26
C THR A 51 28.18 -3.76 7.27
N TYR A 52 28.93 -4.37 8.18
CA TYR A 52 30.38 -4.25 8.27
C TYR A 52 31.02 -5.55 7.79
N SER A 53 32.03 -5.44 6.93
CA SER A 53 32.77 -6.61 6.44
C SER A 53 34.24 -6.48 6.80
N ASN A 54 34.84 -7.58 7.25
CA ASN A 54 36.27 -7.71 7.53
C ASN A 54 36.79 -9.05 6.98
N ALA A 55 36.52 -9.30 5.69
CA ALA A 55 36.90 -10.55 5.04
C ALA A 55 38.40 -10.62 4.67
N ALA A 56 39.06 -9.47 4.49
CA ALA A 56 40.46 -9.39 4.07
C ALA A 56 41.28 -8.31 4.82
N ARG A 57 40.99 -8.08 6.12
CA ARG A 57 41.48 -6.91 6.89
C ARG A 57 41.01 -5.56 6.34
N GLU A 58 39.92 -5.55 5.60
CA GLU A 58 39.27 -4.31 5.18
C GLU A 58 38.46 -3.74 6.35
N ASN A 59 38.73 -2.49 6.72
CA ASN A 59 37.94 -1.75 7.72
C ASN A 59 36.85 -0.92 7.02
N LYS A 60 35.94 -1.58 6.30
CA LYS A 60 34.96 -0.89 5.43
C LYS A 60 33.52 -1.28 5.76
N ILE A 61 32.66 -0.27 5.83
CA ILE A 61 31.20 -0.44 5.82
C ILE A 61 30.78 -0.79 4.39
N THR A 62 30.26 -2.00 4.19
CA THR A 62 29.88 -2.51 2.86
C THR A 62 28.41 -2.32 2.55
N GLY A 63 27.57 -2.15 3.58
CA GLY A 63 26.15 -1.84 3.41
C GLY A 63 25.69 -0.85 4.46
N ASN A 64 24.93 0.15 4.06
CA ASN A 64 24.28 1.09 4.96
C ASN A 64 23.07 1.62 4.23
N SER A 65 21.87 1.19 4.63
CA SER A 65 20.64 1.56 3.93
C SER A 65 19.49 1.82 4.89
N ILE A 66 18.60 2.71 4.45
CA ILE A 66 17.34 3.02 5.14
C ILE A 66 16.19 2.84 4.16
N MET A 67 15.10 2.29 4.65
CA MET A 67 13.85 2.08 3.92
C MET A 67 12.73 2.68 4.76
N ILE A 68 11.83 3.38 4.08
CA ILE A 68 10.71 4.08 4.69
C ILE A 68 9.48 3.74 3.87
N SER A 69 8.40 3.37 4.56
CA SER A 69 7.06 3.20 4.01
C SER A 69 6.12 4.03 4.85
N ALA A 70 5.27 4.84 4.23
CA ALA A 70 4.24 5.60 4.92
C ALA A 70 2.95 5.49 4.14
N ASN A 71 1.86 5.12 4.82
CA ASN A 71 0.52 5.13 4.25
C ASN A 71 -0.37 6.08 5.06
N MET A 72 -1.34 6.69 4.40
CA MET A 72 -2.23 7.66 5.01
C MET A 72 -3.62 7.62 4.38
N ASP A 73 -4.65 7.74 5.22
CA ASP A 73 -6.01 8.02 4.76
C ASP A 73 -6.15 9.55 4.63
N ILE A 74 -5.97 10.07 3.41
CA ILE A 74 -6.03 11.52 3.11
C ILE A 74 -7.44 12.06 3.36
N THR A 75 -8.45 11.30 2.95
CA THR A 75 -9.86 11.51 3.29
C THR A 75 -10.56 10.14 3.39
N PRO A 76 -11.82 10.04 3.87
CA PRO A 76 -12.51 8.75 3.98
C PRO A 76 -12.53 7.90 2.69
N LYS A 77 -12.46 8.56 1.52
CA LYS A 77 -12.49 7.96 0.17
C LYS A 77 -11.17 8.10 -0.59
N TRP A 78 -10.10 8.59 0.04
CA TRP A 78 -8.78 8.75 -0.56
C TRP A 78 -7.69 8.15 0.31
N LYS A 79 -6.89 7.26 -0.26
CA LYS A 79 -5.72 6.66 0.39
C LYS A 79 -4.47 6.93 -0.42
N GLY A 80 -3.41 7.28 0.29
CA GLY A 80 -2.09 7.51 -0.28
C GLY A 80 -1.05 6.65 0.42
N GLY A 81 -0.02 6.27 -0.32
CA GLY A 81 1.13 5.54 0.18
C GLY A 81 2.40 5.98 -0.52
N ILE A 82 3.49 6.01 0.21
CA ILE A 82 4.83 6.25 -0.32
C ILE A 82 5.77 5.22 0.27
N SER A 83 6.61 4.63 -0.58
CA SER A 83 7.71 3.77 -0.14
C SER A 83 8.99 4.22 -0.82
N THR A 84 10.07 4.38 -0.07
CA THR A 84 11.37 4.81 -0.60
C THR A 84 12.52 4.15 0.14
N GLY A 85 13.66 4.06 -0.50
CA GLY A 85 14.89 3.55 0.11
C GLY A 85 16.11 4.35 -0.32
N TYR A 86 17.09 4.45 0.58
CA TYR A 86 18.37 5.12 0.32
C TYR A 86 19.51 4.23 0.78
N ASP A 87 20.53 4.08 -0.06
CA ASP A 87 21.78 3.40 0.24
C ASP A 87 22.89 4.45 0.41
N PHE A 88 23.41 4.58 1.63
CA PHE A 88 24.47 5.52 2.01
C PHE A 88 25.85 5.11 1.49
N VAL A 89 26.07 3.82 1.20
CA VAL A 89 27.34 3.34 0.61
C VAL A 89 27.39 3.68 -0.87
N GLN A 90 26.29 3.45 -1.58
CA GLN A 90 26.15 3.81 -3.00
C GLN A 90 25.77 5.27 -3.22
N LYS A 91 25.41 5.99 -2.15
CA LYS A 91 24.98 7.40 -2.12
C LYS A 91 23.80 7.67 -3.06
N GLY A 92 22.82 6.76 -3.08
CA GLY A 92 21.73 6.80 -4.04
C GLY A 92 20.39 6.35 -3.47
N VAL A 93 19.31 6.86 -4.06
CA VAL A 93 17.95 6.35 -3.82
C VAL A 93 17.84 5.00 -4.51
N THR A 94 17.48 3.96 -3.77
CA THR A 94 17.38 2.59 -4.29
C THR A 94 16.06 2.36 -5.02
N PHE A 95 14.97 2.88 -4.47
CA PHE A 95 13.66 2.88 -5.12
C PHE A 95 12.78 3.99 -4.52
N THR A 96 11.75 4.42 -5.25
CA THR A 96 10.69 5.28 -4.71
C THR A 96 9.41 4.93 -5.44
N GLN A 97 8.35 4.67 -4.70
CA GLN A 97 7.04 4.31 -5.21
C GLN A 97 5.97 5.15 -4.51
N PHE A 98 5.08 5.73 -5.31
CA PHE A 98 3.88 6.40 -4.86
C PHE A 98 2.67 5.54 -5.21
N ARG A 99 1.77 5.37 -4.25
CA ARG A 99 0.52 4.64 -4.37
C ARG A 99 -0.62 5.56 -4.02
N PHE A 100 -1.68 5.54 -4.79
CA PHE A 100 -2.84 6.38 -4.56
C PHE A 100 -4.10 5.63 -4.98
N GLU A 101 -5.13 5.69 -4.16
CA GLU A 101 -6.40 5.03 -4.45
C GLU A 101 -7.57 5.91 -4.04
N ARG A 102 -8.55 6.03 -4.95
CA ARG A 102 -9.85 6.65 -4.69
C ARG A 102 -10.93 5.60 -4.66
N ASP A 103 -11.75 5.69 -3.63
CA ASP A 103 -13.04 5.04 -3.58
C ASP A 103 -14.13 5.94 -4.17
N LEU A 104 -14.86 5.44 -5.16
CA LEU A 104 -16.01 6.09 -5.79
C LEU A 104 -17.30 5.27 -5.57
N LEU A 105 -17.38 4.52 -4.47
CA LEU A 105 -18.43 3.53 -4.16
C LEU A 105 -18.46 2.37 -5.16
N SER A 106 -19.14 2.53 -6.29
CA SER A 106 -19.27 1.48 -7.31
C SER A 106 -18.01 1.35 -8.17
N TRP A 107 -17.17 2.38 -8.19
CA TRP A 107 -15.94 2.41 -8.96
C TRP A 107 -14.74 2.56 -8.02
N ARG A 108 -13.58 2.07 -8.45
CA ARG A 108 -12.30 2.35 -7.81
C ARG A 108 -11.32 2.90 -8.83
N MET A 109 -10.49 3.82 -8.39
CA MET A 109 -9.35 4.30 -9.16
C MET A 109 -8.08 4.04 -8.37
N ALA A 110 -7.08 3.43 -8.99
CA ALA A 110 -5.79 3.19 -8.37
C ALA A 110 -4.66 3.68 -9.27
N PHE A 111 -3.68 4.33 -8.68
CA PHE A 111 -2.51 4.86 -9.37
C PHE A 111 -1.26 4.43 -8.61
N ASN A 112 -0.31 3.84 -9.33
CA ASN A 112 0.99 3.43 -8.82
C ASN A 112 2.08 4.02 -9.70
N TRP A 113 3.03 4.73 -9.11
CA TRP A 113 4.09 5.42 -9.83
C TRP A 113 5.45 5.19 -9.19
N SER A 114 6.39 4.66 -9.96
CA SER A 114 7.79 4.50 -9.58
C SER A 114 8.67 5.35 -10.48
N PRO A 115 8.99 6.61 -10.11
CA PRO A 115 9.75 7.51 -10.98
C PRO A 115 11.23 7.14 -11.13
N LEU A 116 11.80 6.46 -10.14
CA LEU A 116 13.23 6.22 -10.04
C LEU A 116 13.56 4.74 -10.34
N GLY A 117 14.76 4.51 -10.88
CA GLY A 117 15.28 3.19 -11.23
C GLY A 117 15.25 2.88 -12.72
N THR A 118 15.87 1.76 -13.12
CA THR A 118 16.00 1.33 -14.52
C THR A 118 14.65 1.11 -15.21
N ASN A 119 13.62 0.75 -14.44
CA ASN A 119 12.27 0.48 -14.93
C ASN A 119 11.27 1.51 -14.38
N SER A 120 11.59 2.80 -14.53
CA SER A 120 10.66 3.88 -14.20
C SER A 120 9.33 3.66 -14.92
N ASN A 121 8.24 3.59 -14.18
CA ASN A 121 6.92 3.26 -14.71
C ASN A 121 5.80 3.90 -13.91
N TRP A 122 4.63 3.97 -14.53
CA TRP A 122 3.39 4.32 -13.87
C TRP A 122 2.29 3.37 -14.38
N ASN A 123 1.35 3.08 -13.50
CA ASN A 123 0.19 2.26 -13.79
C ASN A 123 -1.04 2.95 -13.23
N PHE A 124 -2.08 3.04 -14.03
CA PHE A 124 -3.38 3.58 -13.65
C PHE A 124 -4.46 2.54 -13.91
N PHE A 125 -5.38 2.41 -12.98
CA PHE A 125 -6.52 1.53 -13.07
C PHE A 125 -7.79 2.27 -12.71
N ILE A 126 -8.84 2.03 -13.48
CA ILE A 126 -10.21 2.38 -13.13
C ILE A 126 -11.11 1.18 -13.43
N GLY A 127 -11.95 0.81 -12.49
CA GLY A 127 -12.86 -0.32 -12.68
C GLY A 127 -13.93 -0.40 -11.62
N ILE A 128 -14.94 -1.22 -11.88
CA ILE A 128 -16.05 -1.45 -10.96
C ILE A 128 -15.54 -2.28 -9.78
N LYS A 129 -15.95 -1.91 -8.55
CA LYS A 129 -15.67 -2.73 -7.37
C LYS A 129 -16.41 -4.06 -7.53
N SER A 130 -15.68 -5.17 -7.49
CA SER A 130 -16.23 -6.53 -7.59
C SER A 130 -17.18 -6.90 -6.42
N GLY A 131 -17.13 -6.17 -5.31
CA GLY A 131 -17.90 -6.42 -4.09
C GLY A 131 -19.39 -6.07 -4.14
N MET A 132 -19.85 -5.22 -5.07
CA MET A 132 -21.29 -4.89 -5.19
C MET A 132 -22.16 -6.12 -5.58
N LEU A 133 -21.53 -7.21 -6.05
CA LEU A 133 -22.19 -8.45 -6.46
C LEU A 133 -21.97 -9.63 -5.49
N SER A 134 -21.20 -9.47 -4.39
CA SER A 134 -20.93 -10.59 -3.47
C SER A 134 -22.01 -10.81 -2.41
N ASP A 135 -22.87 -9.81 -2.16
CA ASP A 135 -23.94 -9.89 -1.15
C ASP A 135 -25.14 -10.74 -1.60
N ILE A 136 -25.18 -11.17 -2.86
CA ILE A 136 -26.10 -12.21 -3.34
C ILE A 136 -25.38 -13.56 -3.37
N LYS A 137 -24.74 -13.95 -2.27
CA LYS A 137 -24.41 -15.36 -2.04
C LYS A 137 -25.34 -15.92 -0.98
N TRP A 138 -26.61 -16.11 -1.38
CA TRP A 138 -27.61 -16.88 -0.64
C TRP A 138 -27.08 -18.30 -0.43
N ASN A 139 -26.61 -18.60 0.77
CA ASN A 139 -26.18 -19.93 1.16
C ASN A 139 -27.34 -20.65 1.83
N LYS A 140 -28.27 -21.22 1.03
CA LYS A 140 -29.32 -22.12 1.53
C LYS A 140 -28.74 -23.52 1.69
N ARG A 141 -28.31 -23.89 2.91
CA ARG A 141 -28.16 -25.31 3.25
C ARG A 141 -29.49 -25.84 3.75
N SER A 142 -30.16 -26.63 2.92
CA SER A 142 -31.19 -27.55 3.38
C SER A 142 -30.47 -28.77 3.95
N THR A 143 -30.20 -28.80 5.24
CA THR A 143 -29.96 -30.08 5.91
C THR A 143 -31.31 -30.77 6.02
N SER A 144 -31.57 -31.74 5.14
CA SER A 144 -32.65 -32.70 5.37
C SER A 144 -32.28 -33.49 6.61
N ASN A 145 -33.04 -33.29 7.67
CA ASN A 145 -32.93 -34.09 8.88
C ASN A 145 -33.87 -35.29 8.71
N ARG A 146 -33.30 -36.42 8.28
CA ARG A 146 -33.71 -37.82 8.54
C ARG A 146 -33.01 -38.77 7.59
#